data_AF-W5TN36-F1
#
_entry.id   AF-W5TN36-F1
#
_cell.length_a   1.000
_cell.length_b   1.000
_cell.length_c   1.000
_cell.angle_alpha   90.00
_cell.angle_beta   90.00
_cell.angle_gamma   90.00
#
_symmetry.space_group_name_H-M   'P 1'
#
loop_
_entity.id
_entity.type
_entity.pdbx_description
1 polymer ?
#
loop_
_entity_poly.entity_id
_entity_poly.type
_entity_poly.pdbx_seq_one_letter_code
_entity_poly.pdbx_strand_id
1 'polypeptide(L)'
;MGLPWIRLDTSTFDHPKMLELMEAKQYRAIVVHLSGMAYSGKHGLDGFIPKAALRVIGGTAADVRHLIGVGLWDLAENGWDVHGWRDYQFSSEEHEARRQRLSERGRKAAEAKWKNQRKRDE
;
A
#
# COMPACT_ATOMS: atom_id res chain seq x y z
N MET A 1 -18.28 0.26 -4.51
CA MET A 1 -17.44 1.00 -5.51
C MET A 1 -16.27 1.72 -4.83
N GLY A 2 -15.19 2.04 -5.54
CA GLY A 2 -14.06 2.79 -4.98
C GLY A 2 -14.38 4.28 -4.72
N LEU A 3 -13.52 4.97 -3.99
CA LEU A 3 -13.67 6.38 -3.68
C LEU A 3 -13.24 7.26 -4.88
N PRO A 4 -14.01 8.30 -5.24
CA PRO A 4 -13.63 9.24 -6.31
C PRO A 4 -12.50 10.20 -5.87
N TRP A 5 -12.30 10.35 -4.56
CA TRP A 5 -11.26 11.17 -3.94
C TRP A 5 -10.84 10.55 -2.59
N ILE A 6 -9.64 10.87 -2.12
CA ILE A 6 -9.17 10.56 -0.76
C ILE A 6 -9.01 11.87 0.02
N ARG A 7 -9.14 11.83 1.34
CA ARG A 7 -8.83 12.99 2.18
C ARG A 7 -7.32 13.17 2.24
N LEU A 8 -6.87 14.39 2.00
CA LEU A 8 -5.51 14.83 2.29
C LEU A 8 -5.63 16.11 3.09
N ASP A 9 -5.15 16.10 4.34
CA ASP A 9 -5.16 17.30 5.15
C ASP A 9 -4.08 18.27 4.66
N THR A 10 -4.32 19.57 4.80
CA THR A 10 -3.30 20.60 4.54
C THR A 10 -2.06 20.42 5.40
N SER A 11 -2.20 19.85 6.60
CA SER A 11 -1.11 19.54 7.52
C SER A 11 -0.38 18.23 7.19
N THR A 12 -0.72 17.55 6.09
CA THR A 12 -0.09 16.24 5.76
C THR A 12 1.43 16.36 5.72
N PHE A 13 1.94 17.43 5.13
CA PHE A 13 3.38 17.65 5.00
C PHE A 13 4.06 18.15 6.28
N ASP A 14 3.29 18.56 7.29
CA ASP A 14 3.77 18.92 8.63
C ASP A 14 3.87 17.70 9.56
N HIS A 15 3.32 16.56 9.15
CA HIS A 15 3.35 15.34 9.96
C HIS A 15 4.81 14.89 10.16
N PRO A 16 5.24 14.51 11.40
CA PRO A 16 6.64 14.15 11.69
C PRO A 16 7.22 13.10 10.72
N LYS A 17 6.44 12.07 10.38
CA LYS A 17 6.82 11.03 9.41
C LYS A 17 7.09 11.57 7.99
N MET A 18 6.38 12.61 7.57
CA MET A 18 6.57 13.26 6.27
C MET A 18 7.79 14.18 6.31
N LEU A 19 7.96 14.94 7.40
CA LEU A 19 9.13 15.78 7.63
C LEU A 19 10.43 14.96 7.63
N GLU A 20 10.44 13.78 8.25
CA GLU A 20 11.59 12.87 8.24
C GLU A 20 11.99 12.44 6.83
N LEU A 21 11.01 12.11 5.97
CA LEU A 21 11.28 11.79 4.56
C LEU A 21 11.82 13.00 3.78
N MET A 22 11.33 14.20 4.07
CA MET A 22 11.82 15.42 3.42
C MET A 22 13.25 15.75 3.82
N GLU A 23 13.58 15.64 5.11
CA GLU A 23 14.92 15.86 5.64
C GLU A 23 15.92 14.88 5.01
N ALA A 24 15.51 13.60 4.89
CA ALA A 24 16.29 12.56 4.22
C ALA A 24 16.26 12.64 2.68
N LYS A 25 15.64 13.67 2.09
CA LYS A 25 15.48 13.89 0.63
C LYS A 25 14.82 12.72 -0.11
N GLN A 26 13.96 11.96 0.56
CA GLN A 26 13.23 10.82 0.03
C GLN A 26 11.92 11.23 -0.65
N TYR A 27 11.97 12.23 -1.53
CA TYR A 27 10.77 12.80 -2.17
C TYR A 27 10.00 11.78 -3.01
N ARG A 28 10.67 10.79 -3.60
CA ARG A 28 9.99 9.72 -4.33
C ARG A 28 9.14 8.85 -3.38
N ALA A 29 9.61 8.56 -2.18
CA ALA A 29 8.82 7.83 -1.19
C ALA A 29 7.53 8.58 -0.83
N ILE A 30 7.61 9.91 -0.68
CA ILE A 30 6.43 10.78 -0.48
C ILE A 30 5.44 10.65 -1.64
N VAL A 31 5.90 10.76 -2.89
CA VAL A 31 5.03 10.62 -4.07
C VAL A 31 4.41 9.21 -4.13
N VAL A 32 5.18 8.17 -3.81
CA VAL A 32 4.71 6.77 -3.76
C VAL A 32 3.66 6.57 -2.67
N HIS A 33 3.81 7.21 -1.51
CA HIS A 33 2.81 7.18 -0.45
C HIS A 33 1.46 7.74 -0.94
N LEU A 34 1.47 8.96 -1.49
CA LEU A 34 0.26 9.61 -2.01
C LEU A 34 -0.36 8.81 -3.17
N SER A 35 0.48 8.28 -4.08
CA SER A 35 0.02 7.45 -5.20
C SER A 35 -0.59 6.13 -4.70
N GLY A 36 -0.01 5.54 -3.67
CA GLY A 36 -0.52 4.33 -3.01
C GLY A 36 -1.87 4.55 -2.34
N MET A 37 -2.03 5.68 -1.61
CA MET A 37 -3.31 6.08 -1.04
C MET A 37 -4.37 6.27 -2.13
N ALA A 38 -4.03 6.97 -3.22
CA ALA A 38 -4.95 7.21 -4.32
C ALA A 38 -5.35 5.90 -5.03
N TYR A 39 -4.40 4.97 -5.22
CA TYR A 39 -4.67 3.64 -5.75
C TYR A 39 -5.67 2.89 -4.86
N SER A 40 -5.38 2.80 -3.57
CA SER A 40 -6.24 2.12 -2.59
C SER A 40 -7.65 2.72 -2.59
N GLY A 41 -7.77 4.06 -2.55
CA GLY A 41 -9.04 4.77 -2.60
C GLY A 41 -9.83 4.45 -3.87
N LYS A 42 -9.21 4.64 -5.06
CA LYS A 42 -9.81 4.35 -6.37
C LYS A 42 -10.34 2.92 -6.48
N HIS A 43 -9.63 1.97 -5.88
CA HIS A 43 -9.98 0.55 -5.97
C HIS A 43 -10.88 0.07 -4.82
N GLY A 44 -11.09 0.89 -3.78
CA GLY A 44 -11.86 0.56 -2.59
C GLY A 44 -11.18 -0.55 -1.77
N LEU A 45 -9.89 -0.39 -1.51
CA LEU A 45 -9.05 -1.41 -0.85
C LEU A 45 -8.78 -1.13 0.62
N ASP A 46 -9.44 -0.12 1.18
CA ASP A 46 -9.37 0.19 2.61
C ASP A 46 -7.93 0.33 3.16
N GLY A 47 -7.11 1.08 2.42
CA GLY A 47 -5.71 1.31 2.75
C GLY A 47 -4.74 0.26 2.24
N PHE A 48 -5.21 -0.87 1.70
CA PHE A 48 -4.33 -1.92 1.19
C PHE A 48 -3.77 -1.62 -0.20
N ILE A 49 -2.46 -1.85 -0.34
CA ILE A 49 -1.69 -1.69 -1.56
C ILE A 49 -1.10 -3.07 -1.92
N PRO A 50 -1.64 -3.74 -2.96
CA PRO A 50 -1.11 -5.04 -3.41
C PRO A 50 0.32 -4.91 -3.93
N LYS A 51 1.16 -5.94 -3.74
CA LYS A 51 2.53 -6.00 -4.33
C LYS A 51 2.56 -5.71 -5.83
N ALA A 52 1.55 -6.19 -6.56
CA ALA A 52 1.43 -5.97 -8.00
C ALA A 52 1.20 -4.49 -8.38
N ALA A 53 0.63 -3.70 -7.47
CA ALA A 53 0.37 -2.28 -7.69
C ALA A 53 1.64 -1.43 -7.57
N LEU A 54 2.70 -1.93 -6.92
CA LEU A 54 3.90 -1.13 -6.62
C LEU A 54 4.53 -0.48 -7.87
N ARG A 55 4.66 -1.24 -8.96
CA ARG A 55 5.18 -0.69 -10.23
C ARG A 55 4.22 0.31 -10.87
N VAL A 56 2.91 0.13 -10.68
CA VAL A 56 1.87 1.01 -11.24
C VAL A 56 1.89 2.37 -10.56
N ILE A 57 2.12 2.41 -9.26
CA ILE A 57 2.23 3.65 -8.46
C ILE A 57 3.64 4.26 -8.48
N GLY A 58 4.54 3.76 -9.36
CA GLY A 58 5.90 4.29 -9.53
C GLY A 58 6.87 3.97 -8.39
N GLY A 59 6.53 3.00 -7.52
CA GLY A 59 7.34 2.66 -6.36
C GLY A 59 8.40 1.58 -6.61
N THR A 60 9.42 1.61 -5.78
CA THR A 60 10.49 0.60 -5.72
C THR A 60 10.54 -0.03 -4.32
N ALA A 61 11.27 -1.15 -4.20
CA ALA A 61 11.50 -1.77 -2.89
C ALA A 61 12.25 -0.84 -1.91
N ALA A 62 13.06 0.10 -2.42
CA ALA A 62 13.73 1.09 -1.58
C ALA A 62 12.73 2.10 -0.99
N ASP A 63 11.81 2.62 -1.81
CA ASP A 63 10.79 3.56 -1.35
C ASP A 63 9.90 2.93 -0.27
N VAL A 64 9.50 1.67 -0.50
CA VAL A 64 8.74 0.88 0.48
C VAL A 64 9.50 0.74 1.81
N ARG A 65 10.82 0.48 1.78
CA ARG A 65 11.61 0.41 3.01
C ARG A 65 11.64 1.74 3.75
N HIS A 66 11.74 2.86 3.05
CA HIS A 66 11.66 4.18 3.69
C HIS A 66 10.28 4.42 4.30
N LEU A 67 9.20 4.09 3.58
CA LEU A 67 7.82 4.25 4.05
C LEU A 67 7.49 3.38 5.26
N ILE A 68 7.99 2.16 5.31
CA ILE A 68 7.89 1.30 6.49
C ILE A 68 8.76 1.84 7.63
N GLY A 69 9.98 2.29 7.32
CA GLY A 69 10.92 2.83 8.29
C GLY A 69 10.34 4.01 9.08
N VAL A 70 9.66 4.93 8.40
CA VAL A 70 8.96 6.05 9.05
C VAL A 70 7.56 5.69 9.55
N GLY A 71 7.11 4.45 9.37
CA GLY A 71 5.79 3.98 9.82
C GLY A 71 4.60 4.61 9.08
N LEU A 72 4.76 4.99 7.81
CA LEU A 72 3.65 5.38 6.95
C LEU A 72 2.93 4.16 6.36
N TRP A 73 3.68 3.08 6.11
CA TRP A 73 3.15 1.81 5.61
C TRP A 73 3.49 0.67 6.57
N ASP A 74 2.58 -0.29 6.70
CA ASP A 74 2.76 -1.52 7.46
C ASP A 74 2.92 -2.72 6.51
N LEU A 75 3.67 -3.74 6.96
CA LEU A 75 3.77 -4.99 6.21
C LEU A 75 2.44 -5.74 6.25
N ALA A 76 1.97 -6.17 5.08
CA ALA A 76 0.75 -6.96 4.95
C ALA A 76 1.00 -8.21 4.10
N GLU A 77 0.11 -9.18 4.22
CA GLU A 77 0.13 -10.34 3.35
C GLU A 77 -0.05 -9.91 1.88
N ASN A 78 0.94 -10.23 1.04
CA ASN A 78 0.98 -9.88 -0.39
C ASN A 78 0.86 -8.39 -0.73
N GLY A 79 1.23 -7.51 0.18
CA GLY A 79 1.15 -6.07 -0.04
C GLY A 79 1.64 -5.28 1.17
N TRP A 80 1.04 -4.10 1.31
CA TRP A 80 1.25 -3.18 2.42
C TRP A 80 -0.07 -2.53 2.79
N ASP A 81 -0.20 -2.12 4.04
CA ASP A 81 -1.31 -1.29 4.49
C ASP A 81 -0.84 0.14 4.73
N VAL A 82 -1.64 1.13 4.35
CA VAL A 82 -1.41 2.52 4.75
C VAL A 82 -1.76 2.66 6.23
N HIS A 83 -0.79 3.06 7.03
CA HIS A 83 -0.96 3.22 8.47
C HIS A 83 -2.00 4.31 8.78
N GLY A 84 -2.93 4.01 9.69
CA GLY A 84 -3.98 4.95 10.11
C GLY A 84 -5.07 5.23 9.07
N TRP A 85 -5.20 4.41 8.02
CA TRP A 85 -6.20 4.64 6.97
C TRP A 85 -7.62 4.86 7.52
N ARG A 86 -8.05 4.03 8.48
CA ARG A 86 -9.41 4.06 9.06
C ARG A 86 -9.67 5.26 9.97
N ASP A 87 -8.61 5.92 10.44
CA ASP A 87 -8.74 7.08 11.31
C ASP A 87 -9.12 8.34 10.51
N TYR A 88 -8.72 8.37 9.22
CA TYR A 88 -8.88 9.56 8.37
C TYR A 88 -9.82 9.33 7.19
N GLN A 89 -9.82 8.14 6.59
CA GLN A 89 -10.56 7.86 5.36
C GLN A 89 -11.90 7.17 5.62
N PHE A 90 -12.81 7.28 4.65
CA PHE A 90 -14.02 6.47 4.67
C PHE A 90 -13.69 5.01 4.41
N SER A 91 -14.27 4.13 5.23
CA SER A 91 -14.20 2.69 5.13
C SER A 91 -15.60 2.09 5.13
N SER A 92 -15.77 0.94 4.49
CA SER A 92 -17.03 0.18 4.50
C SER A 92 -16.74 -1.32 4.49
N GLU A 93 -17.71 -2.12 4.93
CA GLU A 93 -17.61 -3.59 4.87
C GLU A 93 -17.34 -4.10 3.44
N GLU A 94 -17.88 -3.42 2.41
CA GLU A 94 -17.60 -3.76 1.00
C GLU A 94 -16.10 -3.59 0.66
N HIS A 95 -15.49 -2.53 1.17
CA HIS A 95 -14.06 -2.22 0.95
C HIS A 95 -13.17 -3.20 1.69
N GLU A 96 -13.50 -3.53 2.94
CA GLU A 96 -12.78 -4.53 3.72
C GLU A 96 -12.86 -5.92 3.08
N ALA A 97 -14.06 -6.34 2.65
CA ALA A 97 -14.23 -7.61 1.95
C ALA A 97 -13.43 -7.64 0.63
N ARG A 98 -13.29 -6.50 -0.05
CA ARG A 98 -12.48 -6.39 -1.27
C ARG A 98 -10.98 -6.49 -0.97
N ARG A 99 -10.51 -5.85 0.10
CA ARG A 99 -9.14 -5.99 0.61
C ARG A 99 -8.81 -7.47 0.89
N GLN A 100 -9.66 -8.16 1.64
CA GLN A 100 -9.47 -9.58 1.97
C GLN A 100 -9.37 -10.46 0.71
N ARG A 101 -10.31 -10.30 -0.24
CA ARG A 101 -10.28 -11.06 -1.51
C ARG A 101 -9.00 -10.85 -2.30
N LEU A 102 -8.45 -9.63 -2.33
CA LEU A 102 -7.21 -9.34 -3.04
C LEU A 102 -5.98 -9.91 -2.33
N SER A 103 -5.93 -9.82 -1.00
CA SER A 103 -4.88 -10.44 -0.20
C SER A 103 -4.84 -11.97 -0.41
N GLU A 104 -6.00 -12.63 -0.31
CA GLU A 104 -6.12 -14.08 -0.52
C GLU A 104 -5.73 -14.52 -1.93
N ARG A 105 -6.13 -13.76 -2.96
CA ARG A 105 -5.73 -14.03 -4.35
C ARG A 105 -4.22 -13.93 -4.51
N GLY A 106 -3.60 -12.93 -3.88
CA GLY A 106 -2.15 -12.81 -3.81
C GLY A 106 -1.49 -14.04 -3.18
N ARG A 107 -2.06 -14.55 -2.08
CA ARG A 107 -1.52 -15.68 -1.34
C ARG A 107 -1.56 -16.95 -2.17
N LYS A 108 -2.72 -17.26 -2.73
CA LYS A 108 -2.92 -18.42 -3.61
C LYS A 108 -1.99 -18.37 -4.83
N ALA A 109 -1.77 -17.18 -5.40
CA ALA A 109 -0.85 -17.01 -6.52
C ALA A 109 0.62 -17.26 -6.12
N ALA A 110 1.05 -16.82 -4.93
CA ALA A 110 2.38 -17.09 -4.41
C ALA A 110 2.60 -18.60 -4.14
N GLU A 111 1.64 -19.25 -3.48
CA GLU A 111 1.66 -20.69 -3.23
C GLU A 111 1.75 -21.51 -4.52
N ALA A 112 0.96 -21.15 -5.55
CA ALA A 112 0.99 -21.83 -6.85
C ALA A 112 2.36 -21.70 -7.53
N LYS A 113 2.98 -20.51 -7.46
CA LYS A 113 4.34 -20.30 -8.00
C LYS A 113 5.37 -21.20 -7.31
N TRP A 114 5.33 -21.31 -5.98
CA TRP A 114 6.26 -22.16 -5.23
C TRP A 114 6.09 -23.65 -5.55
N LYS A 115 4.84 -24.12 -5.70
CA LYS A 115 4.56 -25.50 -6.13
C LYS A 115 5.11 -25.81 -7.52
N ASN A 116 4.94 -24.88 -8.46
CA ASN A 116 5.43 -25.05 -9.83
C ASN A 116 6.98 -25.00 -9.89
N GLN A 117 7.61 -24.16 -9.07
CA GLN A 117 9.06 -24.10 -8.99
C GLN A 117 9.63 -25.41 -8.42
N ARG A 118 9.07 -25.95 -7.33
CA ARG A 118 9.49 -27.25 -6.77
C ARG A 118 9.37 -28.40 -7.76
N LYS A 119 8.27 -28.48 -8.53
CA LYS A 119 8.09 -29.50 -9.58
C LYS A 119 9.07 -29.39 -10.75
N ARG A 120 9.68 -28.23 -10.96
CA ARG A 120 10.66 -27.98 -12.03
C ARG A 120 12.09 -28.32 -11.58
N ASP A 121 12.34 -28.28 -10.28
CA ASP A 121 13.64 -28.55 -9.66
C ASP A 121 13.78 -30.04 -9.23
N GLU A 122 12.70 -30.84 -9.38
CA GLU A 122 12.62 -32.31 -9.25
C GLU A 122 12.77 -32.98 -10.64
#